data_AF-A0A6L9QBL7-F1
#
_entry.id   AF-A0A6L9QBL7-F1
#
_cell.length_a   1.000
_cell.length_b   1.000
_cell.length_c   1.000
_cell.angle_alpha   90.00
_cell.angle_beta   90.00
_cell.angle_gamma   90.00
#
_symmetry.space_group_name_H-M   'P 1'
#
loop_
_entity.id
_entity.type
_entity.pdbx_description
1 polymer ?
#
loop_
_entity_poly.entity_id
_entity_poly.type
_entity_poly.pdbx_seq_one_letter_code
_entity_poly.pdbx_strand_id
1 'polypeptide(L)'
;MPRRIYPCSECPVRADNTCNPRSKFPAERWRTLRDTVDDGTGGTAPLGAPLFGCHKGEPGTDADLACAGWLAAFGERSLTVRLAIAQGRLNPDALRPGPNWPPLHTSWDEMATAHLWQPGDPDDHLPASLTRPEAESETQ
;
A
#
# COMPACT_ATOMS: atom_id res chain seq x y z
N MET A 1 -9.89 -4.16 15.67
CA MET A 1 -9.74 -4.14 14.21
C MET A 1 -8.77 -5.25 13.81
N PRO A 2 -9.17 -6.23 12.98
CA PRO A 2 -8.26 -7.28 12.51
C PRO A 2 -7.08 -6.68 11.74
N ARG A 3 -5.87 -7.16 12.02
CA ARG A 3 -4.65 -6.71 11.33
C ARG A 3 -3.58 -7.78 11.32
N ARG A 4 -2.65 -7.64 10.38
CA ARG A 4 -1.35 -8.33 10.44
C ARG A 4 -0.46 -7.65 11.48
N ILE A 5 0.44 -8.43 12.08
CA ILE A 5 1.48 -7.93 13.01
C ILE A 5 2.86 -7.82 12.37
N TYR A 6 3.02 -8.29 11.12
CA TYR A 6 4.26 -8.26 10.36
C TYR A 6 3.96 -8.17 8.85
N PRO A 7 4.74 -7.39 8.06
CA PRO A 7 4.57 -7.30 6.61
C PRO A 7 4.84 -8.67 5.96
N CYS A 8 3.98 -9.09 5.04
CA CYS A 8 4.20 -10.35 4.33
C CYS A 8 5.45 -10.27 3.42
N SER A 9 5.99 -11.43 3.05
CA SER A 9 7.14 -11.51 2.15
C SER A 9 6.89 -10.81 0.81
N GLU A 10 5.63 -10.85 0.36
CA GLU A 10 5.12 -10.28 -0.89
C GLU A 10 4.64 -8.83 -0.75
N CYS A 11 4.92 -8.15 0.38
CA CYS A 11 4.36 -6.83 0.64
C CYS A 11 5.03 -5.75 -0.23
N PRO A 12 4.26 -4.94 -1.00
CA PRO A 12 4.82 -3.92 -1.88
C PRO A 12 5.45 -2.76 -1.10
N VAL A 13 5.10 -2.60 0.17
CA VAL A 13 5.69 -1.59 1.05
C VAL A 13 7.09 -2.00 1.52
N ARG A 14 7.51 -3.27 1.39
CA ARG A 14 8.89 -3.67 1.75
C ARG A 14 9.87 -3.12 0.73
N ALA A 15 10.78 -2.27 1.18
CA ALA A 15 11.83 -1.69 0.33
C ALA A 15 12.82 -2.75 -0.18
N ASP A 16 12.98 -3.86 0.55
CA ASP A 16 13.85 -4.95 0.10
C ASP A 16 13.27 -5.75 -1.09
N ASN A 17 11.96 -5.62 -1.37
CA ASN A 17 11.23 -6.28 -2.46
C ASN A 17 11.56 -7.78 -2.66
N THR A 18 12.07 -8.45 -1.63
CA THR A 18 12.82 -9.72 -1.75
C THR A 18 11.99 -10.87 -2.33
N CYS A 19 10.68 -10.85 -2.10
CA CYS A 19 9.75 -11.86 -2.59
C CYS A 19 8.41 -11.21 -2.96
N ASN A 20 8.40 -10.03 -3.57
CA ASN A 20 7.17 -9.46 -4.14
C ASN A 20 7.00 -9.95 -5.58
N PRO A 21 6.33 -11.09 -5.81
CA PRO A 21 5.93 -11.45 -7.15
C PRO A 21 5.03 -10.33 -7.68
N ARG A 22 5.55 -9.56 -8.62
CA ARG A 22 4.82 -8.46 -9.30
C ARG A 22 3.45 -8.95 -9.82
N SER A 23 3.28 -10.25 -10.06
CA SER A 23 2.04 -10.94 -10.39
C SER A 23 0.98 -11.08 -9.28
N LYS A 24 1.27 -10.78 -8.01
CA LYS A 24 0.28 -10.84 -6.91
C LYS A 24 -0.47 -9.54 -6.68
N PHE A 25 -0.05 -8.46 -7.35
CA PHE A 25 -0.69 -7.17 -7.32
C PHE A 25 -1.05 -6.75 -8.73
N PRO A 26 -2.18 -7.25 -9.29
CA PRO A 26 -2.65 -6.77 -10.58
C PRO A 26 -3.07 -5.29 -10.50
N ALA A 27 -3.23 -4.65 -11.65
CA ALA A 27 -3.53 -3.23 -11.81
C ALA A 27 -4.73 -2.76 -10.96
N GLU A 28 -5.78 -3.58 -10.87
CA GLU A 28 -6.95 -3.30 -10.04
C GLU A 28 -6.57 -3.14 -8.56
N ARG A 29 -5.74 -4.05 -8.03
CA ARG A 29 -5.31 -4.01 -6.63
C ARG A 29 -4.43 -2.80 -6.32
N TRP A 30 -3.63 -2.35 -7.30
CA TRP A 30 -2.88 -1.10 -7.19
C TRP A 30 -3.78 0.14 -7.17
N ARG A 31 -4.87 0.15 -7.93
CA ARG A 31 -5.88 1.22 -7.84
C ARG A 31 -6.53 1.24 -6.47
N THR A 32 -6.98 0.08 -5.97
CA THR A 32 -7.55 -0.01 -4.60
C THR A 32 -6.54 0.43 -3.55
N LEU A 33 -5.26 0.06 -3.68
CA LEU A 33 -4.23 0.53 -2.74
C LEU A 33 -4.12 2.06 -2.80
N ARG A 34 -4.05 2.64 -4.00
CA ARG A 34 -3.97 4.09 -4.20
C ARG A 34 -5.11 4.83 -3.50
N ASP A 35 -6.34 4.31 -3.64
CA ASP A 35 -7.54 4.93 -3.06
C ASP A 35 -7.57 4.91 -1.52
N THR A 36 -6.68 4.14 -0.89
CA THR A 36 -6.59 3.97 0.57
C THR A 36 -5.40 4.66 1.21
N VAL A 37 -4.49 5.20 0.40
CA VAL A 37 -3.34 5.97 0.88
C VAL A 37 -3.56 7.44 0.57
N ASP A 38 -3.00 8.31 1.40
CA ASP A 38 -2.86 9.70 1.04
C ASP A 38 -1.54 9.83 0.27
N ASP A 39 -1.61 10.11 -1.02
CA ASP A 39 -0.46 10.20 -1.93
C ASP A 39 0.27 11.55 -1.85
N GLY A 40 -0.12 12.45 -0.95
CA GLY A 40 0.53 13.77 -0.83
C GLY A 40 -0.13 14.87 -1.65
N THR A 41 -1.13 14.57 -2.48
CA THR A 41 -1.90 15.60 -3.21
C THR A 41 -3.04 16.19 -2.38
N GLY A 42 -3.03 15.99 -1.05
CA GLY A 42 -4.04 16.50 -0.12
C GLY A 42 -5.34 15.69 -0.06
N GLY A 43 -5.39 14.54 -0.75
CA GLY A 43 -6.49 13.59 -0.66
C GLY A 43 -6.27 12.63 0.50
N THR A 44 -6.87 12.88 1.66
CA THR A 44 -7.06 11.78 2.63
C THR A 44 -7.96 10.73 2.00
N ALA A 45 -7.67 9.44 2.22
CA ALA A 45 -8.59 8.36 1.85
C ALA A 45 -10.03 8.75 2.30
N PRO A 46 -11.03 8.69 1.40
CA PRO A 46 -12.36 9.23 1.67
C PRO A 46 -12.99 8.60 2.92
N LEU A 47 -13.92 9.33 3.57
CA LEU A 47 -14.70 8.75 4.66
C LEU A 47 -15.44 7.50 4.15
N GLY A 48 -15.17 6.35 4.79
CA GLY A 48 -15.71 5.06 4.35
C GLY A 48 -14.81 4.29 3.37
N ALA A 49 -13.61 4.81 3.02
CA ALA A 49 -12.61 4.01 2.31
C ALA A 49 -12.31 2.72 3.10
N PRO A 50 -12.27 1.57 2.42
CA PRO A 50 -12.03 0.28 3.08
C PRO A 50 -10.61 0.24 3.66
N LEU A 51 -10.37 -0.63 4.64
CA LEU A 51 -9.00 -0.88 5.09
C LEU A 51 -8.26 -1.62 3.97
N PHE A 52 -7.02 -1.23 3.70
CA PHE A 52 -6.26 -1.94 2.67
C PHE A 52 -5.61 -3.20 3.22
N GLY A 53 -6.16 -4.34 2.82
CA GLY A 53 -5.69 -5.66 3.21
C GLY A 53 -4.67 -6.32 2.29
N CYS A 54 -4.04 -5.56 1.39
CA CYS A 54 -3.09 -6.02 0.38
C CYS A 54 -3.63 -7.20 -0.47
N HIS A 55 -3.57 -8.42 0.05
CA HIS A 55 -4.08 -9.63 -0.60
C HIS A 55 -4.39 -10.78 0.38
N LYS A 56 -4.23 -10.56 1.69
CA LYS A 56 -4.50 -11.57 2.73
C LYS A 56 -5.86 -11.37 3.41
N GLY A 57 -6.57 -10.31 3.04
CA GLY A 57 -7.97 -10.06 3.38
C GLY A 57 -8.72 -9.60 2.14
N GLU A 58 -10.01 -9.36 2.31
CA GLU A 58 -10.92 -8.83 1.30
C GLU A 58 -11.48 -7.49 1.80
N PRO A 59 -10.96 -6.35 1.31
CA PRO A 59 -11.35 -5.03 1.77
C PRO A 59 -12.87 -4.81 1.66
N GLY A 60 -13.51 -4.33 2.74
CA GLY A 60 -14.95 -4.03 2.75
C GLY A 60 -15.88 -5.23 3.01
N THR A 61 -15.36 -6.43 3.32
CA THR A 61 -16.14 -7.60 3.75
C THR A 61 -15.81 -8.01 5.19
N ASP A 62 -16.43 -9.07 5.72
CA ASP A 62 -16.09 -9.62 7.04
C ASP A 62 -14.66 -10.22 7.10
N ALA A 63 -13.99 -10.35 5.96
CA ALA A 63 -12.59 -10.75 5.84
C ALA A 63 -11.63 -9.54 5.71
N ASP A 64 -12.11 -8.33 6.04
CA ASP A 64 -11.27 -7.13 6.03
C ASP A 64 -10.15 -7.22 7.08
N LEU A 65 -8.92 -6.96 6.65
CA LEU A 65 -7.70 -7.20 7.42
C LEU A 65 -6.66 -6.15 7.10
N ALA A 66 -6.36 -5.23 8.02
CA ALA A 66 -5.36 -4.20 7.74
C ALA A 66 -3.93 -4.79 7.58
N CYS A 67 -3.26 -4.42 6.48
CA CYS A 67 -1.88 -4.81 6.23
C CYS A 67 -0.91 -4.07 7.16
N ALA A 68 0.04 -4.80 7.75
CA ALA A 68 1.02 -4.23 8.69
C ALA A 68 1.95 -3.19 8.05
N GLY A 69 2.44 -3.45 6.83
CA GLY A 69 3.28 -2.50 6.10
C GLY A 69 2.50 -1.23 5.72
N TRP A 70 1.25 -1.38 5.25
CA TRP A 70 0.38 -0.25 4.94
C TRP A 70 0.05 0.58 6.18
N LEU A 71 -0.26 -0.06 7.32
CA LEU A 71 -0.50 0.65 8.58
C LEU A 71 0.72 1.48 9.00
N ALA A 72 1.92 0.92 8.89
CA ALA A 72 3.14 1.60 9.28
C ALA A 72 3.53 2.75 8.33
N ALA A 73 3.30 2.60 7.02
CA ALA A 73 3.69 3.61 6.03
C ALA A 73 2.62 4.69 5.81
N PHE A 74 1.33 4.33 5.86
CA PHE A 74 0.23 5.18 5.43
C PHE A 74 -0.89 5.34 6.46
N GLY A 75 -0.93 4.47 7.47
CA GLY A 75 -2.05 4.38 8.40
C GLY A 75 -2.31 5.65 9.20
N GLU A 76 -1.29 6.43 9.54
CA GLU A 76 -1.46 7.69 10.29
C GLU A 76 -2.33 8.72 9.54
N ARG A 77 -2.30 8.70 8.21
CA ARG A 77 -3.06 9.62 7.35
C ARG A 77 -4.49 9.14 7.08
N SER A 78 -4.84 7.91 7.46
CA SER A 78 -6.18 7.35 7.26
C SER A 78 -7.13 7.74 8.40
N LEU A 79 -8.24 8.41 8.06
CA LEU A 79 -9.28 8.77 9.03
C LEU A 79 -9.89 7.54 9.71
N THR A 80 -10.08 6.44 8.97
CA THR A 80 -10.57 5.17 9.52
C THR A 80 -9.64 4.61 10.60
N VAL A 81 -8.32 4.68 10.36
CA VAL A 81 -7.29 4.23 11.32
C VAL A 81 -7.25 5.14 12.53
N ARG A 82 -7.24 6.46 12.34
CA ARG A 82 -7.27 7.45 13.44
C ARG A 82 -8.49 7.27 14.33
N LEU A 83 -9.67 7.06 13.74
CA LEU A 83 -10.89 6.79 14.49
C LEU A 83 -10.81 5.45 15.24
N ALA A 84 -10.23 4.41 14.62
CA ALA A 84 -10.02 3.12 15.30
C ALA A 84 -9.10 3.25 16.52
N ILE A 85 -8.05 4.07 16.46
CA ILE A 85 -7.18 4.38 17.61
C ILE A 85 -7.94 5.14 18.68
N ALA A 86 -8.66 6.21 18.32
CA ALA A 86 -9.42 7.02 19.26
C ALA A 86 -10.49 6.20 20.01
N GLN A 87 -11.06 5.18 19.37
CA GLN A 87 -12.04 4.27 19.95
C GLN A 87 -11.42 3.06 20.67
N GLY A 88 -10.10 2.97 20.78
CA GLY A 88 -9.39 1.83 21.40
C GLY A 88 -9.48 0.52 20.61
N ARG A 89 -9.95 0.55 19.36
CA ARG A 89 -10.06 -0.63 18.46
C ARG A 89 -8.73 -0.99 17.78
N LEU A 90 -7.74 -0.10 17.84
CA LEU A 90 -6.38 -0.27 17.34
C LEU A 90 -5.38 0.37 18.32
N ASN A 91 -4.35 -0.37 18.72
CA ASN A 91 -3.24 0.22 19.49
C ASN A 91 -2.39 1.11 18.53
N PRO A 92 -2.06 2.37 18.89
CA PRO A 92 -1.23 3.26 18.07
C PRO A 92 0.16 2.70 17.73
N ASP A 93 0.71 1.79 18.54
CA ASP A 93 1.97 1.08 18.24
C ASP A 93 1.89 0.27 16.93
N ALA A 94 0.69 -0.04 16.43
CA ALA A 94 0.51 -0.70 15.15
C ALA A 94 0.90 0.18 13.93
N LEU A 95 1.08 1.49 14.13
CA LEU A 95 1.55 2.42 13.10
C LEU A 95 3.08 2.52 13.03
N ARG A 96 3.80 1.73 13.83
CA ARG A 96 5.27 1.75 13.88
C ARG A 96 5.82 0.40 13.45
N PRO A 97 6.92 0.38 12.66
CA PRO A 97 7.65 -0.86 12.44
C PRO A 97 8.10 -1.48 13.76
N GLY A 98 7.94 -2.80 13.88
CA GLY A 98 8.41 -3.55 15.04
C GLY A 98 9.89 -3.95 14.94
N PRO A 99 10.44 -4.58 16.00
CA PRO A 99 11.78 -5.16 15.95
C PRO A 99 11.90 -6.17 14.80
N ASN A 100 13.04 -6.14 14.08
CA ASN A 100 13.34 -7.05 12.96
C ASN A 100 12.37 -7.00 11.78
N TRP A 101 11.65 -5.89 11.62
CA TRP A 101 10.91 -5.64 10.39
C TRP A 101 11.87 -5.39 9.22
N PRO A 102 11.48 -5.78 8.00
CA PRO A 102 12.18 -5.36 6.80
C PRO A 102 12.12 -3.83 6.66
N PRO A 103 13.06 -3.22 5.92
CA PRO A 103 12.94 -1.81 5.57
C PRO A 103 11.64 -1.58 4.78
N LEU A 104 10.98 -0.47 5.05
CA LEU A 104 9.71 -0.10 4.41
C LEU A 104 9.90 1.19 3.61
N HIS A 105 9.20 1.30 2.48
CA HIS A 105 8.98 2.58 1.82
C HIS A 105 8.16 3.50 2.71
N THR A 106 8.47 4.80 2.66
CA THR A 106 7.87 5.81 3.56
C THR A 106 6.85 6.70 2.86
N SER A 107 6.78 6.64 1.53
CA SER A 107 5.82 7.38 0.73
C SER A 107 5.21 6.54 -0.38
N TRP A 108 4.07 6.99 -0.90
CA TRP A 108 3.42 6.39 -2.05
C TRP A 108 4.33 6.42 -3.27
N ASP A 109 4.95 7.57 -3.55
CA ASP A 109 5.80 7.78 -4.73
C ASP A 109 7.05 6.90 -4.69
N GLU A 110 7.68 6.75 -3.53
CA GLU A 110 8.85 5.88 -3.36
C GLU A 110 8.50 4.43 -3.68
N MET A 111 7.38 3.95 -3.11
CA MET A 111 6.86 2.61 -3.36
C MET A 111 6.46 2.44 -4.83
N ALA A 112 5.66 3.34 -5.38
CA ALA A 112 5.18 3.26 -6.76
C ALA A 112 6.34 3.27 -7.76
N THR A 113 7.37 4.10 -7.52
CA THR A 113 8.59 4.15 -8.33
C THR A 113 9.35 2.82 -8.30
N ALA A 114 9.48 2.20 -7.13
CA ALA A 114 10.14 0.90 -6.98
C ALA A 114 9.40 -0.24 -7.71
N HIS A 115 8.11 -0.05 -7.99
CA HIS A 115 7.25 -1.02 -8.65
C HIS A 115 6.96 -0.71 -10.12
N LEU A 116 7.52 0.36 -10.72
CA LEU A 116 7.36 0.67 -12.14
C LEU A 116 7.68 -0.53 -13.03
N TRP A 117 6.92 -0.68 -14.12
CA TRP A 117 7.03 -1.79 -15.07
C TRP A 117 8.46 -1.99 -15.57
N GLN A 118 8.91 -3.24 -15.61
CA GLN A 118 10.19 -3.68 -16.16
C GLN A 118 9.98 -4.73 -17.26
N PRO A 119 10.91 -4.85 -18.23
CA PRO A 119 10.87 -5.91 -19.22
C PRO A 119 10.77 -7.31 -18.59
N GLY A 120 9.72 -8.05 -18.93
CA GLY A 120 9.44 -9.38 -18.40
C GLY A 120 8.37 -9.43 -17.30
N ASP A 121 7.88 -8.29 -16.84
CA ASP A 121 6.73 -8.24 -15.94
C ASP A 121 5.41 -8.57 -16.66
N PRO A 122 4.40 -9.14 -15.97
CA PRO A 122 3.07 -9.36 -16.53
C PRO A 122 2.43 -8.06 -17.02
N ASP A 123 1.74 -8.06 -18.17
CA ASP A 123 1.12 -6.84 -18.73
C ASP A 123 0.06 -6.20 -17.81
N ASP A 124 -0.51 -6.98 -16.88
CA ASP A 124 -1.56 -6.54 -15.95
C ASP A 124 -1.04 -6.13 -14.57
N HIS A 125 0.28 -6.07 -14.35
CA HIS A 125 0.85 -5.87 -13.02
C HIS A 125 0.76 -4.42 -12.47
N LEU A 126 0.48 -3.42 -13.30
CA LEU A 126 0.32 -2.03 -12.89
C LEU A 126 -0.77 -1.31 -13.68
N PRO A 127 -1.46 -0.32 -13.09
CA PRO A 127 -2.36 0.56 -13.83
C PRO A 127 -1.54 1.40 -14.82
N ALA A 128 -2.15 1.77 -15.95
CA ALA A 128 -1.48 2.55 -17.02
C ALA A 128 -0.82 3.85 -16.53
N SER A 129 -1.31 4.44 -15.42
CA SER A 129 -0.71 5.62 -14.80
C SER A 129 0.64 5.34 -14.11
N LEU A 130 1.03 4.08 -13.95
CA LEU A 130 2.28 3.63 -13.32
C LEU A 130 3.14 2.80 -14.29
N THR A 131 2.76 2.65 -15.56
CA THR A 131 3.46 1.76 -16.50
C THR A 131 4.68 2.39 -17.18
N ARG A 132 4.91 3.70 -17.04
CA ARG A 132 6.14 4.42 -17.46
C ARG A 132 6.03 5.89 -17.04
N PRO A 133 7.12 6.58 -16.63
CA PRO A 133 7.17 8.02 -16.88
C PRO A 133 7.03 8.20 -18.39
N GLU A 134 6.15 9.10 -18.83
CA GLU A 134 6.20 9.57 -20.22
C GLU A 134 7.64 10.02 -20.44
N ALA A 135 8.38 9.29 -21.29
CA ALA A 135 9.67 9.76 -21.75
C ALA A 135 9.38 11.14 -22.33
N GLU A 136 9.98 12.17 -21.73
CA GLU A 136 9.89 13.53 -22.22
C GLU A 136 10.05 13.47 -23.73
N SER A 137 9.03 13.97 -24.43
CA SER A 137 9.08 14.11 -25.87
C SER A 137 10.08 15.23 -26.13
N GLU A 138 11.37 14.90 -26.14
CA GLU A 138 12.41 15.79 -26.65
C GLU A 138 12.10 16.03 -28.13
N THR A 139 11.34 17.10 -28.33
CA THR A 139 11.26 17.82 -29.58
C THR A 139 12.49 18.73 -29.60
N GLN A 140 13.57 18.30 -30.24
CA GLN A 140 14.42 19.19 -31.03
C GLN A 140 15.25 18.40 -32.05
#